data_AF-A0A0M9DWX4-F1
#
_entry.id   AF-A0A0M9DWX4-F1
#
_cell.length_a   1.000
_cell.length_b   1.000
_cell.length_c   1.000
_cell.angle_alpha   90.00
_cell.angle_beta   90.00
_cell.angle_gamma   90.00
#
_symmetry.space_group_name_H-M   'P 1'
#
loop_
_entity.id
_entity.type
_entity.pdbx_description
1 polymer ?
#
loop_
_entity_poly.entity_id
_entity_poly.type
_entity_poly.pdbx_seq_one_letter_code
_entity_poly.pdbx_strand_id
1 'polypeptide(L)'
;MQALTYSHIQNIVNQIPESKLTTAYNFLIELTESKKTNLPTKLSLSKKHKILEKQAYQMISHYEQTESKRQQWQSGDFIDEY
;
A
#
# COMPACT_ATOMS: atom_id res chain seq x y z
N MET A 1 -10.40 20.89 10.42
CA MET A 1 -9.50 20.74 9.26
C MET A 1 -8.90 22.11 8.97
N GLN A 2 -7.59 22.28 9.14
CA GLN A 2 -6.92 23.55 8.81
C GLN A 2 -6.82 23.64 7.28
N ALA A 3 -7.48 24.65 6.70
CA ALA A 3 -7.40 24.91 5.28
C ALA A 3 -5.99 25.42 4.95
N LEU A 4 -5.26 24.69 4.11
CA LEU A 4 -3.98 25.13 3.58
C LEU A 4 -4.21 26.39 2.73
N THR A 5 -3.81 27.54 3.24
CA THR A 5 -3.86 28.81 2.51
C THR A 5 -2.67 28.94 1.56
N TYR A 6 -2.86 29.64 0.45
CA TYR A 6 -1.83 29.87 -0.56
C TYR A 6 -0.53 30.45 0.03
N SER A 7 -0.65 31.36 0.99
CA SER A 7 0.49 31.94 1.71
C SER A 7 1.31 30.91 2.47
N HIS A 8 0.68 29.86 3.00
CA HIS A 8 1.36 28.79 3.72
C HIS A 8 2.21 27.94 2.78
N ILE A 9 1.68 27.63 1.60
CA ILE A 9 2.39 26.88 0.56
C ILE A 9 3.58 27.71 0.05
N GLN A 10 3.39 29.01 -0.19
CA GLN A 10 4.45 29.88 -0.68
C GLN A 10 5.61 30.01 0.32
N ASN A 11 5.30 30.07 1.62
CA ASN A 11 6.33 30.14 2.66
C ASN A 11 7.16 28.84 2.73
N ILE A 12 6.52 27.68 2.54
CA ILE A 12 7.22 26.39 2.47
C ILE A 12 8.15 26.33 1.25
N VAL A 13 7.68 26.78 0.08
CA VAL A 13 8.49 26.80 -1.15
C VAL A 13 9.73 27.69 -1.00
N ASN A 14 9.60 28.85 -0.36
CA ASN A 14 10.72 29.77 -0.13
C ASN A 14 11.79 29.22 0.83
N GLN A 15 11.46 28.21 1.64
CA GLN A 15 12.42 27.54 2.53
C GLN A 15 13.18 26.40 1.83
N ILE A 16 12.77 26.01 0.63
CA ILE A 16 13.41 24.94 -0.14
C ILE A 16 14.60 25.54 -0.92
N PRO A 17 15.80 24.94 -0.85
CA PRO A 17 16.93 25.35 -1.68
C PRO A 17 16.56 25.26 -3.16
N GLU A 18 16.95 26.26 -3.97
CA GLU A 18 16.58 26.33 -5.40
C GLU A 18 16.92 25.04 -6.17
N SER A 19 18.02 24.38 -5.81
CA SER A 19 18.44 23.10 -6.39
C SER A 19 17.45 21.95 -6.21
N LYS A 20 16.55 22.04 -5.23
CA LYS A 20 15.54 21.03 -4.90
C LYS A 20 14.13 21.41 -5.36
N LEU A 21 13.92 22.61 -5.89
CA LEU A 21 12.61 23.07 -6.36
C LEU A 21 12.10 22.20 -7.52
N THR A 22 12.98 21.84 -8.46
CA THR A 22 12.62 20.94 -9.56
C THR A 22 12.15 19.57 -9.06
N THR A 23 12.82 19.01 -8.05
CA THR A 23 12.43 17.74 -7.43
C THR A 23 11.10 17.85 -6.69
N ALA A 24 10.89 18.93 -5.93
CA ALA A 24 9.63 19.17 -5.23
C ALA A 24 8.47 19.38 -6.21
N TYR A 25 8.70 20.11 -7.30
CA TYR A 25 7.72 20.31 -8.37
C TYR A 25 7.34 19.00 -9.06
N ASN A 26 8.33 18.19 -9.44
CA ASN A 26 8.08 16.88 -10.06
C ASN A 26 7.32 15.94 -9.11
N PHE A 27 7.63 15.98 -7.81
CA PHE A 27 6.92 15.21 -6.80
C PHE A 27 5.47 15.68 -6.63
N LEU A 28 5.22 16.98 -6.63
CA LEU A 28 3.86 17.54 -6.59
C LEU A 28 3.06 17.19 -7.86
N ILE A 29 3.71 17.18 -9.02
CA ILE A 29 3.11 16.66 -10.25
C ILE A 29 2.77 15.18 -10.10
N GLU A 30 3.67 14.35 -9.61
CA GLU A 30 3.42 12.92 -9.41
C GLU A 30 2.26 12.65 -8.45
N LEU A 31 2.09 13.50 -7.43
CA LEU A 31 0.96 13.42 -6.49
C LEU A 31 -0.37 13.94 -7.08
N THR A 32 -0.32 14.88 -8.02
CA THR A 32 -1.52 15.51 -8.62
C THR A 32 -1.96 14.88 -9.93
N GLU A 33 -1.04 14.26 -10.65
CA GLU A 33 -1.34 13.17 -11.57
C GLU A 33 -1.85 12.03 -10.71
N SER A 34 -3.13 12.14 -10.32
CA SER A 34 -3.94 11.03 -9.86
C SER A 34 -3.52 9.87 -10.72
N LYS A 35 -2.90 8.84 -10.11
CA LYS A 35 -2.65 7.56 -10.76
C LYS A 35 -3.85 7.37 -11.65
N LYS A 36 -3.67 7.52 -12.96
CA LYS A 36 -4.55 6.87 -13.91
C LYS A 36 -4.34 5.44 -13.51
N THR A 37 -5.20 5.02 -12.59
CA THR A 37 -5.30 3.67 -12.18
C THR A 37 -5.85 3.13 -13.46
N ASN A 38 -4.95 2.68 -14.33
CA ASN A 38 -5.23 1.81 -15.43
C ASN A 38 -5.74 0.54 -14.74
N LEU A 39 -6.92 0.66 -14.12
CA LEU A 39 -7.73 -0.43 -13.63
C LEU A 39 -7.89 -1.26 -14.88
N PRO A 40 -7.29 -2.46 -14.91
CA PRO A 40 -7.20 -3.22 -16.13
C PRO A 40 -8.62 -3.37 -16.64
N THR A 41 -8.82 -2.91 -17.87
CA THR A 41 -9.99 -3.10 -18.71
C THR A 41 -10.63 -4.43 -18.33
N LYS A 42 -11.86 -4.37 -17.78
CA LYS A 42 -12.65 -5.51 -17.26
C LYS A 42 -12.03 -6.86 -17.64
N LEU A 43 -11.24 -7.46 -16.76
CA LEU A 43 -10.73 -8.81 -16.96
C LEU A 43 -11.91 -9.71 -17.33
N SER A 44 -11.81 -10.44 -18.44
CA SER A 44 -12.84 -11.40 -18.83
C SER A 44 -13.06 -12.39 -17.69
N LEU A 45 -14.30 -12.86 -17.50
CA LEU A 45 -14.66 -13.76 -16.40
C LEU A 45 -13.70 -14.96 -16.30
N SER A 46 -13.30 -15.52 -17.44
CA SER A 46 -12.32 -16.61 -17.50
C SER A 46 -10.95 -16.24 -16.91
N LYS A 47 -10.43 -15.04 -17.20
CA LYS A 47 -9.15 -14.58 -16.63
C LYS A 47 -9.27 -14.33 -15.12
N LYS A 48 -10.43 -13.84 -14.65
CA LYS A 48 -10.70 -13.69 -13.22
C LYS A 48 -10.72 -15.05 -12.50
N HIS A 49 -11.40 -16.04 -13.07
CA HIS A 49 -11.44 -17.39 -12.50
C HIS A 49 -10.05 -18.01 -12.37
N LYS A 50 -9.21 -17.91 -13.41
CA LYS A 50 -7.83 -18.43 -13.35
C LYS A 50 -6.98 -17.76 -12.26
N ILE A 51 -7.17 -16.45 -12.06
CA ILE A 51 -6.45 -15.72 -11.00
C ILE A 51 -6.94 -16.16 -9.62
N LEU A 52 -8.26 -16.24 -9.42
CA LEU A 52 -8.85 -16.69 -8.17
C LEU A 52 -8.46 -18.12 -7.83
N GLU A 53 -8.44 -19.01 -8.82
CA GLU A 53 -8.00 -20.39 -8.67
C GLU A 53 -6.52 -20.45 -8.24
N LYS A 54 -5.63 -19.70 -8.90
CA LYS A 54 -4.22 -19.61 -8.51
C LYS A 54 -4.05 -19.08 -7.09
N GLN A 55 -4.82 -18.05 -6.73
CA GLN A 55 -4.80 -17.47 -5.37
C GLN A 55 -5.31 -18.47 -4.34
N ALA A 56 -6.35 -19.23 -4.64
CA ALA A 56 -6.89 -20.26 -3.75
C ALA A 56 -5.83 -21.34 -3.47
N TYR A 57 -5.14 -21.85 -4.49
CA TYR A 57 -4.05 -22.82 -4.31
C TYR A 57 -2.88 -22.25 -3.48
N GLN A 58 -2.49 -21.00 -3.74
CA GLN A 58 -1.46 -20.33 -2.94
C GLN A 58 -1.89 -20.18 -1.48
N MET A 59 -3.16 -19.87 -1.25
CA MET A 59 -3.71 -19.70 0.09
C MET A 59 -3.74 -21.04 0.85
N ILE A 60 -4.17 -22.13 0.22
CA ILE A 60 -4.14 -23.48 0.81
C ILE A 60 -2.71 -23.84 1.23
N SER A 61 -1.74 -23.71 0.30
CA SER A 61 -0.34 -24.02 0.59
C SER A 61 0.21 -23.17 1.75
N HIS A 62 -0.14 -21.88 1.80
CA HIS A 62 0.23 -21.01 2.91
C HIS A 62 -0.41 -21.46 4.24
N TYR A 63 -1.67 -21.89 4.25
CA TYR A 63 -2.32 -22.42 5.45
C TYR A 63 -1.68 -23.72 5.93
N GLU A 64 -1.31 -24.63 5.04
CA GLU A 64 -0.59 -25.85 5.41
C GLU A 64 0.78 -25.51 6.02
N GLN A 65 1.54 -24.61 5.39
CA GLN A 65 2.87 -24.22 5.87
C GLN A 65 2.85 -23.48 7.21
N THR A 66 1.76 -22.76 7.52
CA THR A 66 1.65 -21.92 8.73
C THR A 66 0.90 -22.59 9.86
N GLU A 67 0.53 -23.87 9.74
CA GLU A 67 -0.26 -24.57 10.75
C GLU A 67 0.39 -24.56 12.14
N SER A 68 1.67 -24.91 12.23
CA SER A 68 2.41 -24.92 13.51
C SER A 68 2.49 -23.54 14.16
N LYS A 69 2.74 -22.48 13.38
CA LYS A 69 2.76 -21.09 13.89
C LYS A 69 1.37 -20.65 14.35
N ARG A 70 0.33 -21.06 13.64
CA ARG A 70 -1.06 -20.75 14.01
C ARG A 70 -1.46 -21.43 15.30
N GLN A 71 -1.10 -22.71 15.47
CA GLN A 71 -1.27 -23.43 16.71
C GLN A 71 -0.55 -22.68 17.84
N GLN A 72 0.71 -22.29 17.67
CA GLN A 72 1.44 -21.49 18.69
C GLN A 72 0.76 -20.17 19.05
N TRP A 73 0.21 -19.44 18.08
CA TRP A 73 -0.51 -18.18 18.33
C TRP A 73 -1.90 -18.41 18.97
N GLN A 74 -2.56 -19.52 18.65
CA GLN A 74 -3.87 -19.89 19.19
C GLN A 74 -3.78 -20.58 20.55
N SER A 75 -2.67 -21.24 20.86
CA SER A 75 -2.46 -21.96 22.11
C SER A 75 -2.35 -21.03 23.32
N GLY A 76 -2.26 -19.71 23.12
CA GLY A 76 -2.43 -18.72 24.19
C GLY A 76 -1.49 -18.91 25.38
N ASP A 77 -0.35 -19.58 25.18
CA ASP A 77 0.59 -19.93 26.23
C ASP A 77 1.49 -18.71 26.50
N PHE A 78 0.89 -17.71 27.15
CA PHE A 78 1.65 -16.85 28.05
C PHE A 78 2.09 -17.75 29.21
N ILE A 79 3.21 -18.44 29.03
CA ILE A 79 3.92 -19.04 30.14
C ILE A 79 4.35 -17.85 30.99
N ASP A 80 3.55 -17.53 32.01
CA ASP A 80 3.96 -16.67 33.11
C ASP A 80 5.18 -17.35 33.74
N GLU A 81 6.36 -16.85 33.40
CA GLU A 81 7.63 -17.21 34.04
C GLU A 81 7.51 -16.86 35.53
N TYR A 82 7.48 -17.89 36.38
CA TYR A 82 7.66 -17.80 37.83
C TYR A 82 9.14 -17.67 38.20
#